data_AF-A0A351RBT4-F1
#
_entry.id   AF-A0A351RBT4-F1
#
_cell.length_a   1.000
_cell.length_b   1.000
_cell.length_c   1.000
_cell.angle_alpha   90.00
_cell.angle_beta   90.00
_cell.angle_gamma   90.00
#
_symmetry.space_group_name_H-M   'P 1'
#
loop_
_entity.id
_entity.type
_entity.pdbx_description
1 polymer ?
#
loop_
_entity_poly.entity_id
_entity_poly.type
_entity_poly.pdbx_seq_one_letter_code
_entity_poly.pdbx_strand_id
1 'polypeptide(L)'
;MISKIFHFLFKHFDSFLMACLFFALLLSLFVLYSASGQDFSRIYAQGVNVAVALGAMWLAANISPLNLERAARPLYILGLLLLIGVALFGTISHGARRWLNLGFMQIQPSELMRIAVPMMLAWYFASREGKPSASNFVVGSVLLAIPVALIMKQPDLGTSLLIASSGFYVLFLAGLSWRFLLIASASLLALMPVFWSLLHEYQRKRIEILFDPTQDPLGAG
;
A
#
# COMPACT_ATOMS: atom_id res chain seq x y z
N MET A 1 39.43 5.74 -5.76
CA MET A 1 38.22 5.38 -6.56
C MET A 1 37.22 4.57 -5.72
N ILE A 2 37.69 3.55 -4.99
CA ILE A 2 36.86 2.70 -4.10
C ILE A 2 36.14 3.50 -2.99
N SER A 3 36.81 4.46 -2.34
CA SER A 3 36.15 5.26 -1.28
C SER A 3 35.04 6.20 -1.78
N LYS A 4 35.13 6.69 -3.03
CA LYS A 4 34.07 7.50 -3.65
C LYS A 4 32.85 6.65 -4.00
N ILE A 5 33.07 5.42 -4.45
CA ILE A 5 32.00 4.44 -4.71
C ILE A 5 31.34 4.04 -3.38
N PHE A 6 32.13 3.78 -2.34
CA PHE A 6 31.60 3.45 -1.01
C PHE A 6 30.81 4.61 -0.40
N HIS A 7 31.33 5.83 -0.51
CA HIS A 7 30.62 7.01 -0.04
C HIS A 7 29.33 7.24 -0.84
N PHE A 8 29.34 7.09 -2.16
CA PHE A 8 28.13 7.19 -2.98
C PHE A 8 27.09 6.11 -2.61
N LEU A 9 27.54 4.87 -2.36
CA LEU A 9 26.68 3.73 -2.01
C LEU A 9 26.02 3.87 -0.63
N PHE A 10 26.70 4.46 0.35
CA PHE A 10 26.25 4.47 1.75
C PHE A 10 25.83 5.85 2.27
N LYS A 11 25.98 6.94 1.50
CA LYS A 11 25.69 8.30 1.97
C LYS A 11 24.24 8.52 2.41
N HIS A 12 23.29 7.80 1.82
CA HIS A 12 21.85 7.94 2.09
C HIS A 12 21.30 6.86 3.03
N PHE A 13 22.16 6.00 3.59
CA PHE A 13 21.74 4.88 4.42
C PHE A 13 21.88 5.20 5.90
N ASP A 14 20.75 5.14 6.62
CA ASP A 14 20.72 5.14 8.07
C ASP A 14 21.07 3.74 8.58
N SER A 15 22.24 3.60 9.20
CA SER A 15 22.76 2.32 9.70
C SER A 15 21.86 1.68 10.76
N PHE A 16 21.18 2.47 11.58
CA PHE A 16 20.32 1.96 12.64
C PHE A 16 19.03 1.38 12.05
N LEU A 17 18.36 2.13 11.17
CA LEU A 17 17.18 1.63 10.44
C LEU A 17 17.52 0.39 9.61
N MET A 18 18.72 0.35 9.03
CA MET A 18 19.15 -0.83 8.29
C MET A 18 19.38 -2.05 9.15
N ALA A 19 20.00 -1.90 10.32
CA ALA A 19 20.15 -2.99 11.26
C ALA A 19 18.78 -3.55 11.69
N CYS A 20 17.82 -2.68 12.00
CA CYS A 20 16.45 -3.09 12.33
C CYS A 20 15.78 -3.85 11.18
N LEU A 21 15.94 -3.37 9.93
CA LEU A 21 15.37 -4.02 8.76
C LEU A 21 16.00 -5.40 8.50
N PHE A 22 17.32 -5.52 8.58
CA PHE A 22 17.99 -6.82 8.43
C PHE A 22 17.59 -7.80 9.53
N PHE A 23 17.46 -7.33 10.76
CA PHE A 23 16.98 -8.16 11.87
C PHE A 23 15.56 -8.69 11.60
N ALA A 24 14.64 -7.82 11.15
CA ALA A 24 13.28 -8.23 10.80
C ALA A 24 13.25 -9.23 9.64
N LEU A 25 14.09 -9.05 8.62
CA LEU A 25 14.21 -9.99 7.48
C LEU A 25 14.74 -11.36 7.92
N LEU A 26 15.76 -11.39 8.77
CA LEU A 26 16.31 -12.65 9.31
C LEU A 26 15.26 -13.40 10.13
N LEU A 27 14.54 -12.69 11.00
CA LEU A 27 13.46 -13.27 11.78
C LEU A 27 12.33 -13.79 10.85
N SER A 28 11.97 -13.04 9.82
CA SER A 28 10.98 -13.47 8.82
C SER A 28 11.39 -14.76 8.10
N LEU A 29 12.64 -14.90 7.70
CA LEU A 29 13.14 -16.13 7.05
C LEU A 29 13.17 -17.31 8.01
N PHE A 30 13.54 -17.08 9.27
CA PHE A 30 13.53 -18.10 10.31
C PHE A 30 12.10 -18.63 10.58
N VAL A 31 11.14 -17.72 10.73
CA VAL A 31 9.72 -18.08 10.90
C VAL A 31 9.19 -18.81 9.67
N LEU A 32 9.55 -18.37 8.45
CA LEU A 32 9.16 -19.03 7.21
C LEU A 32 9.70 -20.46 7.13
N TYR A 33 10.96 -20.70 7.52
CA TYR A 33 11.54 -22.05 7.57
C TYR A 33 10.73 -22.96 8.49
N SER A 34 10.40 -22.46 9.68
CA SER A 34 9.63 -23.20 10.68
C SER A 34 8.21 -23.50 10.20
N ALA A 35 7.51 -22.50 9.65
CA ALA A 35 6.11 -22.63 9.21
C ALA A 35 5.95 -23.45 7.92
N SER A 36 6.98 -23.50 7.07
CA SER A 36 6.94 -24.27 5.81
C SER A 36 7.30 -25.75 5.96
N GLY A 37 7.56 -26.23 7.18
CA GLY A 37 8.00 -27.60 7.40
C GLY A 37 9.42 -27.86 6.89
N GLN A 38 10.30 -26.86 6.99
CA GLN A 38 11.71 -26.93 6.60
C GLN A 38 11.96 -27.04 5.09
N ASP A 39 11.06 -26.50 4.27
CA ASP A 39 11.20 -26.48 2.82
C ASP A 39 12.20 -25.40 2.35
N PHE A 40 13.41 -25.84 1.98
CA PHE A 40 14.46 -24.96 1.47
C PHE A 40 14.10 -24.25 0.16
N SER A 41 13.20 -24.80 -0.65
CA SER A 41 12.81 -24.18 -1.91
C SER A 41 12.07 -22.85 -1.68
N ARG A 42 11.21 -22.80 -0.65
CA ARG A 42 10.48 -21.58 -0.26
C ARG A 42 11.39 -20.52 0.31
N ILE A 43 12.40 -20.91 1.10
CA ILE A 43 13.43 -19.98 1.57
C ILE A 43 14.18 -19.38 0.40
N TYR A 44 14.61 -20.21 -0.55
CA TYR A 44 15.37 -19.74 -1.70
C TYR A 44 14.56 -18.73 -2.52
N ALA A 45 13.30 -19.06 -2.83
CA ALA A 45 12.39 -18.14 -3.52
C ALA A 45 12.20 -16.82 -2.75
N GLN A 46 12.02 -16.89 -1.43
CA GLN A 46 11.91 -15.69 -0.59
C GLN A 46 13.21 -14.88 -0.55
N GLY A 47 14.37 -15.54 -0.52
CA GLY A 47 15.68 -14.89 -0.58
C GLY A 47 15.89 -14.11 -1.87
N VAL A 48 15.46 -14.66 -3.02
CA VAL A 48 15.46 -13.94 -4.30
C VAL A 48 14.55 -12.72 -4.25
N ASN A 49 13.32 -12.86 -3.72
CA ASN A 49 12.39 -11.73 -3.58
C ASN A 49 12.96 -10.62 -2.68
N VAL A 50 13.60 -10.98 -1.56
CA VAL A 50 14.27 -10.04 -0.66
C VAL A 50 15.43 -9.34 -1.36
N ALA A 51 16.25 -10.07 -2.12
CA ALA A 51 17.35 -9.48 -2.88
C ALA A 51 16.85 -8.47 -3.94
N VAL A 52 15.78 -8.81 -4.67
CA VAL A 52 15.13 -7.91 -5.63
C VAL A 52 14.57 -6.67 -4.92
N ALA A 53 13.91 -6.85 -3.78
CA ALA A 53 13.35 -5.74 -3.00
C ALA A 53 14.44 -4.79 -2.45
N LEU A 54 15.54 -5.34 -1.92
CA LEU A 54 16.69 -4.56 -1.46
C LEU A 54 17.37 -3.82 -2.62
N GLY A 55 17.47 -4.44 -3.79
CA GLY A 55 17.95 -3.78 -5.01
C GLY A 55 17.06 -2.62 -5.44
N ALA A 56 15.74 -2.82 -5.46
CA ALA A 56 14.78 -1.76 -5.77
C ALA A 56 14.83 -0.61 -4.75
N MET A 57 14.95 -0.93 -3.46
CA MET A 57 15.11 0.05 -2.39
C MET A 57 16.41 0.86 -2.56
N TRP A 58 17.52 0.19 -2.87
CA TRP A 58 18.80 0.87 -3.14
C TRP A 58 18.71 1.81 -4.35
N LEU A 59 18.08 1.38 -5.45
CA LEU A 59 17.84 2.24 -6.60
C LEU A 59 17.00 3.47 -6.22
N ALA A 60 15.89 3.26 -5.50
CA ALA A 60 15.02 4.33 -5.04
C ALA A 60 15.74 5.33 -4.12
N ALA A 61 16.60 4.85 -3.21
CA ALA A 61 17.39 5.67 -2.31
C ALA A 61 18.38 6.62 -3.02
N ASN A 62 18.77 6.28 -4.25
CA ASN A 62 19.66 7.12 -5.07
C ASN A 62 18.90 8.14 -5.94
N ILE A 63 17.57 8.12 -5.94
CA ILE A 63 16.76 9.09 -6.69
C ILE A 63 16.65 10.38 -5.86
N SER A 64 16.95 11.52 -6.49
CA SER A 64 16.82 12.81 -5.82
C SER A 64 15.37 13.11 -5.43
N PRO A 65 15.11 13.80 -4.30
CA PRO A 65 13.76 14.17 -3.89
C PRO A 65 12.99 14.94 -4.96
N LEU A 66 13.65 15.81 -5.73
CA LEU A 66 13.05 16.57 -6.82
C LEU A 66 12.57 15.66 -7.96
N ASN A 67 13.30 14.59 -8.26
CA ASN A 67 12.88 13.62 -9.27
C ASN A 67 11.72 12.76 -8.76
N LEU A 68 11.70 12.41 -7.48
CA LEU A 68 10.56 11.73 -6.85
C LEU A 68 9.30 12.60 -6.91
N GLU A 69 9.44 13.90 -6.65
CA GLU A 69 8.37 14.89 -6.76
C GLU A 69 7.78 14.92 -8.18
N ARG A 70 8.65 14.97 -9.20
CA ARG A 70 8.25 14.92 -10.62
C ARG A 70 7.61 13.59 -11.00
N ALA A 71 8.02 12.49 -10.38
CA ALA A 71 7.48 11.16 -10.60
C ALA A 71 6.10 10.94 -9.95
N ALA A 72 5.70 11.75 -8.96
CA ALA A 72 4.44 11.57 -8.23
C ALA A 72 3.21 11.51 -9.16
N ARG A 73 3.08 12.47 -10.08
CA ARG A 73 2.00 12.52 -11.07
C ARG A 73 1.96 11.30 -12.00
N PRO A 74 3.04 10.96 -12.74
CA PRO A 74 3.00 9.82 -13.65
C PRO A 74 2.82 8.49 -12.90
N LEU A 75 3.40 8.32 -11.70
CA LEU A 75 3.19 7.12 -10.89
C LEU A 75 1.73 6.97 -10.45
N TYR A 76 1.08 8.06 -10.04
CA TYR A 76 -0.33 8.04 -9.67
C TYR A 76 -1.23 7.71 -10.86
N ILE A 77 -1.02 8.34 -12.02
CA ILE A 77 -1.81 8.06 -13.23
C ILE A 77 -1.59 6.61 -13.70
N LEU A 78 -0.35 6.15 -13.73
CA LEU A 78 -0.02 4.77 -14.07
C LEU A 78 -0.69 3.79 -13.13
N GLY A 79 -0.59 4.01 -11.81
CA GLY A 79 -1.23 3.16 -10.82
C GLY A 79 -2.76 3.15 -10.94
N LEU A 80 -3.38 4.28 -11.27
CA LEU A 80 -4.81 4.36 -11.52
C LEU A 80 -5.21 3.55 -12.77
N LEU A 81 -4.46 3.69 -13.86
CA LEU A 81 -4.67 2.90 -15.07
C LEU A 81 -4.49 1.41 -14.81
N LEU A 82 -3.51 1.01 -14.00
CA LEU A 82 -3.30 -0.38 -13.62
C LEU A 82 -4.44 -0.92 -12.73
N LEU A 83 -4.98 -0.12 -11.81
CA LEU A 83 -6.16 -0.51 -11.01
C LEU A 83 -7.40 -0.72 -11.90
N ILE A 84 -7.61 0.15 -12.89
CA ILE A 84 -8.66 -0.03 -13.89
C ILE A 84 -8.37 -1.29 -14.72
N GLY A 85 -7.12 -1.51 -15.10
CA GLY A 85 -6.66 -2.72 -15.79
C GLY A 85 -6.97 -4.00 -15.01
N VAL A 86 -6.77 -4.01 -13.69
CA VAL A 86 -7.18 -5.15 -12.82
C VAL A 86 -8.70 -5.33 -12.83
N ALA A 87 -9.46 -4.24 -12.75
CA ALA A 87 -10.92 -4.32 -12.76
C ALA A 87 -11.45 -4.95 -14.06
N LEU A 88 -10.76 -4.79 -15.19
CA LEU A 88 -11.14 -5.31 -16.50
C LEU A 88 -10.52 -6.68 -16.83
N PHE A 89 -9.23 -6.87 -16.53
CA PHE A 89 -8.41 -8.01 -16.98
C PHE A 89 -7.72 -8.78 -15.84
N GLY A 90 -7.92 -8.40 -14.58
CA GLY A 90 -7.29 -9.07 -13.44
C GLY A 90 -7.67 -10.54 -13.32
N THR A 91 -6.82 -11.33 -12.69
CA THR A 91 -7.10 -12.73 -12.36
C THR A 91 -7.81 -12.81 -11.01
N ILE A 92 -8.79 -13.71 -10.90
CA ILE A 92 -9.47 -14.00 -9.63
C ILE A 92 -8.60 -15.00 -8.87
N SER A 93 -8.13 -14.61 -7.68
CA SER A 93 -7.40 -15.49 -6.76
C SER A 93 -8.01 -15.32 -5.36
N HIS A 94 -8.25 -16.44 -4.66
CA HIS A 94 -8.87 -16.45 -3.33
C HIS A 94 -10.15 -15.59 -3.20
N GLY A 95 -10.98 -15.57 -4.25
CA GLY A 95 -12.24 -14.80 -4.29
C GLY A 95 -12.09 -13.30 -4.56
N ALA A 96 -10.89 -12.80 -4.87
CA ALA A 96 -10.65 -11.39 -5.16
C ALA A 96 -9.88 -11.19 -6.47
N ARG A 97 -10.26 -10.14 -7.22
CA ARG A 97 -9.59 -9.73 -8.47
C ARG A 97 -8.57 -8.64 -8.17
N ARG A 98 -7.34 -9.03 -7.82
CA ARG A 98 -6.29 -8.11 -7.34
C ARG A 98 -5.00 -8.13 -8.14
N TRP A 99 -4.77 -9.21 -8.86
CA TRP A 99 -3.51 -9.46 -9.56
C TRP A 99 -3.68 -9.27 -11.06
N LEU A 100 -2.73 -8.59 -11.69
CA LEU A 100 -2.55 -8.58 -13.13
C LEU A 100 -1.47 -9.59 -13.48
N ASN A 101 -1.84 -10.61 -14.25
CA ASN A 101 -0.88 -11.57 -14.77
C ASN A 101 -0.32 -11.05 -16.10
N LEU A 102 0.97 -10.71 -16.11
CA LEU A 102 1.70 -10.25 -17.30
C LEU A 102 2.37 -11.43 -18.05
N GLY A 103 2.08 -12.67 -17.68
CA GLY A 103 2.65 -13.89 -18.25
C GLY A 103 3.97 -14.30 -17.58
N PHE A 104 4.87 -13.36 -17.32
CA PHE A 104 6.16 -13.61 -16.65
C PHE A 104 6.18 -13.17 -15.18
N MET A 105 5.26 -12.29 -14.78
CA MET A 105 5.16 -11.75 -13.42
C MET A 105 3.70 -11.44 -13.08
N GLN A 106 3.34 -11.61 -11.81
CA GLN A 106 2.09 -11.10 -11.27
C GLN A 106 2.36 -9.77 -10.57
N ILE A 107 1.67 -8.72 -10.98
CA ILE A 107 1.77 -7.40 -10.35
C ILE A 107 0.46 -7.11 -9.62
N GLN A 108 0.58 -6.60 -8.40
CA GLN A 108 -0.54 -6.09 -7.62
C GLN A 108 -0.51 -4.55 -7.66
N PRO A 109 -1.36 -3.88 -8.48
CA PRO A 109 -1.30 -2.42 -8.63
C PRO A 109 -1.58 -1.62 -7.37
N SER A 110 -2.32 -2.20 -6.42
CA SER A 110 -2.57 -1.55 -5.13
C SER A 110 -1.28 -1.33 -4.33
N GLU A 111 -0.24 -2.14 -4.55
CA GLU A 111 1.10 -1.94 -3.97
C GLU A 111 1.73 -0.62 -4.42
N LEU A 112 1.67 -0.36 -5.74
CA LEU A 112 2.17 0.89 -6.30
C LEU A 112 1.42 2.10 -5.71
N MET A 113 0.11 1.96 -5.51
CA MET A 113 -0.72 3.03 -4.96
C MET A 113 -0.44 3.34 -3.49
N ARG A 114 0.13 2.41 -2.71
CA ARG A 114 0.58 2.69 -1.33
C ARG A 114 1.63 3.80 -1.28
N ILE A 115 2.44 3.94 -2.33
CA ILE A 115 3.49 4.95 -2.44
C ILE A 115 3.00 6.13 -3.28
N ALA A 116 2.35 5.86 -4.42
CA ALA A 116 1.95 6.89 -5.37
C ALA A 116 0.90 7.86 -4.83
N VAL A 117 -0.04 7.41 -3.99
CA VAL A 117 -1.10 8.28 -3.44
C VAL A 117 -0.56 9.33 -2.48
N PRO A 118 0.19 8.99 -1.41
CA PRO A 118 0.81 9.99 -0.54
C PRO A 118 1.74 10.94 -1.30
N MET A 119 2.54 10.41 -2.24
CA MET A 119 3.42 11.24 -3.07
C MET A 119 2.65 12.24 -3.93
N MET A 120 1.55 11.81 -4.57
CA MET A 120 0.70 12.68 -5.39
C MET A 120 0.04 13.78 -4.56
N LEU A 121 -0.46 13.44 -3.37
CA LEU A 121 -1.03 14.43 -2.46
C LEU A 121 0.03 15.42 -1.98
N ALA A 122 1.20 14.94 -1.58
CA ALA A 122 2.31 15.81 -1.16
C ALA A 122 2.71 16.77 -2.29
N TRP A 123 2.89 16.26 -3.51
CA TRP A 123 3.16 17.07 -4.70
C TRP A 123 2.04 18.09 -4.97
N TYR A 124 0.78 17.68 -4.85
CA TYR A 124 -0.40 18.51 -5.12
C TYR A 124 -0.45 19.74 -4.19
N PHE A 125 -0.18 19.54 -2.90
CA PHE A 125 -0.19 20.62 -1.91
C PHE A 125 1.08 21.47 -1.95
N ALA A 126 2.25 20.85 -2.15
CA ALA A 126 3.52 21.58 -2.31
C ALA A 126 3.50 22.51 -3.54
N SER A 127 2.93 22.08 -4.66
CA SER A 127 2.81 22.91 -5.87
C SER A 127 1.87 24.13 -5.71
N ARG A 128 1.16 24.25 -4.58
CA ARG A 128 0.12 25.26 -4.33
C ARG A 128 0.42 26.12 -3.10
N GLU A 129 1.69 26.16 -2.68
CA GLU A 129 2.16 26.93 -1.53
C GLU A 129 1.53 28.34 -1.47
N GLY A 130 0.86 28.64 -0.35
CA GLY A 130 0.43 30.00 0.03
C GLY A 130 -1.07 30.29 0.08
N LYS A 131 -1.95 29.43 -0.46
CA LYS A 131 -3.41 29.63 -0.36
C LYS A 131 -4.16 28.31 -0.10
N PRO A 132 -4.11 27.76 1.13
CA PRO A 132 -4.97 26.65 1.51
C PRO A 132 -6.44 27.10 1.41
N SER A 133 -7.08 26.76 0.31
CA SER A 133 -8.51 26.98 0.11
C SER A 133 -9.25 25.66 0.34
N ALA A 134 -10.52 25.75 0.75
CA ALA A 134 -11.38 24.57 0.87
C ALA A 134 -11.42 23.76 -0.45
N SER A 135 -11.31 24.43 -1.61
CA SER A 135 -11.25 23.76 -2.91
C SER A 135 -10.01 22.88 -3.07
N ASN A 136 -8.86 23.25 -2.50
CA ASN A 136 -7.65 22.43 -2.57
C ASN A 136 -7.82 21.13 -1.78
N PHE A 137 -8.46 21.21 -0.61
CA PHE A 137 -8.79 20.02 0.18
C PHE A 137 -9.83 19.14 -0.49
N VAL A 138 -10.86 19.71 -1.14
CA VAL A 138 -11.83 18.93 -1.92
C VAL A 138 -11.12 18.13 -3.03
N VAL A 139 -10.25 18.78 -3.80
CA VAL A 139 -9.49 18.07 -4.87
C VAL A 139 -8.55 17.02 -4.27
N GLY A 140 -7.85 17.33 -3.18
CA GLY A 140 -7.01 16.35 -2.47
C GLY A 140 -7.82 15.14 -1.97
N SER A 141 -9.00 15.36 -1.41
CA SER A 141 -9.92 14.29 -1.00
C SER A 141 -10.41 13.47 -2.18
N VAL A 142 -10.67 14.07 -3.34
CA VAL A 142 -11.04 13.34 -4.57
C VAL A 142 -9.88 12.49 -5.09
N LEU A 143 -8.66 13.03 -5.10
CA LEU A 143 -7.43 12.30 -5.46
C LEU A 143 -7.18 11.11 -4.53
N LEU A 144 -7.58 11.19 -3.26
CA LEU A 144 -7.54 10.07 -2.33
C LEU A 144 -8.70 9.08 -2.56
N ALA A 145 -9.92 9.58 -2.72
CA ALA A 145 -11.13 8.76 -2.76
C ALA A 145 -11.19 7.86 -4.00
N ILE A 146 -10.73 8.34 -5.16
CA ILE A 146 -10.74 7.59 -6.42
C ILE A 146 -10.00 6.23 -6.29
N PRO A 147 -8.71 6.19 -5.92
CA PRO A 147 -7.99 4.91 -5.82
C PRO A 147 -8.51 4.04 -4.67
N VAL A 148 -8.91 4.64 -3.55
CA VAL A 148 -9.50 3.89 -2.43
C VAL A 148 -10.78 3.16 -2.88
N ALA A 149 -11.67 3.86 -3.58
CA ALA A 149 -12.90 3.27 -4.09
C ALA A 149 -12.64 2.16 -5.12
N LEU A 150 -11.65 2.32 -6.00
CA LEU A 150 -11.26 1.27 -6.95
C LEU A 150 -10.71 0.02 -6.25
N ILE A 151 -9.93 0.19 -5.19
CA ILE A 151 -9.35 -0.93 -4.42
C ILE A 151 -10.42 -1.63 -3.57
N MET A 152 -11.36 -0.88 -3.00
CA MET A 152 -12.52 -1.46 -2.30
C MET A 152 -13.36 -2.35 -3.23
N LYS A 153 -13.49 -1.98 -4.51
CA LYS A 153 -14.14 -2.82 -5.54
C LYS A 153 -13.35 -4.09 -5.89
N GLN A 154 -12.06 -4.17 -5.56
CA GLN A 154 -11.19 -5.34 -5.76
C GLN A 154 -11.20 -6.28 -4.54
N PRO A 155 -12.34 -6.33 -3.85
CA PRO A 155 -12.52 -6.61 -2.43
C PRO A 155 -11.25 -6.61 -1.56
N ASP A 156 -10.41 -5.56 -1.61
CA ASP A 156 -9.20 -5.44 -0.78
C ASP A 156 -9.34 -4.37 0.32
N LEU A 157 -10.08 -4.73 1.37
CA LEU A 157 -10.38 -3.81 2.47
C LEU A 157 -9.12 -3.36 3.20
N GLY A 158 -8.18 -4.28 3.48
CA GLY A 158 -6.94 -3.97 4.19
C GLY A 158 -6.09 -2.95 3.45
N THR A 159 -5.84 -3.16 2.16
CA THR A 159 -5.04 -2.20 1.38
C THR A 159 -5.76 -0.87 1.17
N SER A 160 -7.08 -0.88 0.97
CA SER A 160 -7.85 0.37 0.84
C SER A 160 -7.76 1.23 2.10
N LEU A 161 -7.80 0.61 3.28
CA LEU A 161 -7.68 1.31 4.56
C LEU A 161 -6.27 1.89 4.76
N LEU A 162 -5.22 1.14 4.39
CA LEU A 162 -3.84 1.61 4.47
C LEU A 162 -3.55 2.81 3.56
N ILE A 163 -4.13 2.81 2.36
CA ILE A 163 -3.99 3.94 1.41
C ILE A 163 -4.83 5.13 1.87
N ALA A 164 -6.04 4.88 2.38
CA ALA A 164 -6.89 5.91 2.94
C ALA A 164 -6.20 6.61 4.11
N SER A 165 -5.61 5.84 5.04
CA SER A 165 -4.93 6.39 6.21
C SER A 165 -3.64 7.14 5.85
N SER A 166 -2.83 6.62 4.92
CA SER A 166 -1.61 7.28 4.48
C SER A 166 -1.90 8.59 3.73
N GLY A 167 -2.88 8.59 2.82
CA GLY A 167 -3.29 9.81 2.13
C GLY A 167 -3.95 10.82 3.05
N PHE A 168 -4.76 10.34 4.01
CA PHE A 168 -5.35 11.18 5.04
C PHE A 168 -4.25 11.89 5.87
N TYR A 169 -3.20 11.17 6.27
CA TYR A 169 -2.09 11.74 7.02
C TYR A 169 -1.45 12.92 6.28
N VAL A 170 -1.29 12.82 4.94
CA VAL A 170 -0.80 13.93 4.12
C VAL A 170 -1.77 15.12 4.11
N LEU A 171 -3.09 14.87 3.99
CA LEU A 171 -4.10 15.94 4.07
C LEU A 171 -4.06 16.67 5.42
N PHE A 172 -3.89 15.92 6.50
CA PHE A 172 -3.74 16.47 7.85
C PHE A 172 -2.49 17.34 7.98
N LEU A 173 -1.33 16.84 7.53
CA LEU A 173 -0.09 17.61 7.51
C LEU A 173 -0.16 18.86 6.62
N ALA A 174 -0.97 18.84 5.56
CA ALA A 174 -1.24 19.99 4.71
C ALA A 174 -2.14 21.07 5.38
N GLY A 175 -2.62 20.83 6.61
CA GLY A 175 -3.39 21.79 7.40
C GLY A 175 -4.90 21.50 7.46
N LEU A 176 -5.35 20.31 7.05
CA LEU A 176 -6.75 19.92 7.22
C LEU A 176 -7.09 19.82 8.72
N SER A 177 -8.15 20.51 9.16
CA SER A 177 -8.52 20.48 10.58
C SER A 177 -8.88 19.06 11.04
N TRP A 178 -8.46 18.70 12.26
CA TRP A 178 -8.78 17.41 12.90
C TRP A 178 -10.30 17.17 13.03
N ARG A 179 -11.14 18.20 12.93
CA ARG A 179 -12.60 18.05 12.92
C ARG A 179 -13.06 17.23 11.72
N PHE A 180 -12.37 17.34 10.57
CA PHE A 180 -12.68 16.51 9.41
C PHE A 180 -12.33 15.03 9.62
N LEU A 181 -11.35 14.69 10.48
CA LEU A 181 -11.13 13.31 10.92
C LEU A 181 -12.36 12.78 11.63
N LEU A 182 -12.83 13.51 12.63
CA LEU A 182 -13.99 13.08 13.40
C LEU A 182 -15.21 12.92 12.50
N ILE A 183 -15.45 13.88 11.59
CA ILE A 183 -16.58 13.81 10.66
C ILE A 183 -16.43 12.62 9.71
N ALA A 184 -15.26 12.41 9.11
CA ALA A 184 -15.02 11.30 8.19
C ALA A 184 -15.16 9.93 8.89
N SER A 185 -14.54 9.78 10.06
CA SER A 185 -14.62 8.57 10.88
C SER A 185 -16.06 8.31 11.34
N ALA A 186 -16.77 9.33 11.82
CA ALA A 186 -18.17 9.22 12.22
C ALA A 186 -19.07 8.88 11.03
N SER A 187 -18.82 9.44 9.84
CA SER A 187 -19.56 9.13 8.61
C SER A 187 -19.33 7.67 8.18
N LEU A 188 -18.10 7.18 8.26
CA LEU A 188 -17.76 5.77 8.00
C LEU A 188 -18.46 4.83 8.97
N LEU A 189 -18.47 5.19 10.27
CA LEU A 189 -19.17 4.43 11.30
C LEU A 189 -20.69 4.43 11.07
N ALA A 190 -21.28 5.57 10.73
CA ALA A 190 -22.69 5.70 10.43
C ALA A 190 -23.10 4.91 9.17
N LEU A 191 -22.20 4.77 8.20
CA LEU A 191 -22.40 3.99 6.98
C LEU A 191 -22.12 2.49 7.17
N MET A 192 -21.63 2.03 8.33
CA MET A 192 -21.34 0.60 8.54
C MET A 192 -22.52 -0.33 8.25
N PRO A 193 -23.78 -0.03 8.62
CA PRO A 193 -24.92 -0.90 8.29
C PRO A 193 -25.14 -1.04 6.79
N VAL A 194 -24.88 0.03 6.03
CA VAL A 194 -24.97 0.04 4.56
C VAL A 194 -23.81 -0.76 3.97
N PHE A 195 -22.60 -0.63 4.50
CA PHE A 195 -21.49 -1.46 4.05
C PHE A 195 -21.74 -2.93 4.35
N TRP A 196 -22.29 -3.26 5.52
CA TRP A 196 -22.61 -4.64 5.91
C TRP A 196 -23.57 -5.32 4.93
N SER A 197 -24.59 -4.59 4.46
CA SER A 197 -25.54 -5.14 3.47
C SER A 197 -24.93 -5.33 2.08
N LEU A 198 -23.91 -4.54 1.73
CA LEU A 198 -23.18 -4.62 0.45
C LEU A 198 -22.05 -5.67 0.45
N LEU A 199 -21.62 -6.16 1.61
CA LEU A 199 -20.58 -7.18 1.70
C LEU A 199 -21.05 -8.49 1.05
N HIS A 200 -20.15 -9.16 0.34
CA HIS A 200 -20.38 -10.53 -0.14
C HIS A 200 -20.45 -11.51 1.04
N GLU A 201 -21.15 -12.64 0.86
CA GLU A 201 -21.33 -13.65 1.93
C GLU A 201 -19.99 -14.11 2.54
N TYR A 202 -18.97 -14.34 1.71
CA TYR A 202 -17.65 -14.73 2.19
C TYR A 202 -16.99 -13.65 3.07
N GLN A 203 -17.26 -12.37 2.81
CA GLN A 203 -16.71 -11.25 3.58
C GLN A 203 -17.38 -11.16 4.94
N ARG A 204 -18.72 -11.32 4.98
CA ARG A 204 -19.48 -11.35 6.23
C ARG A 204 -19.03 -12.52 7.10
N LYS A 205 -18.91 -13.71 6.50
CA LYS A 205 -18.46 -14.92 7.21
C LYS A 205 -17.07 -14.74 7.82
N ARG A 206 -16.13 -14.08 7.13
CA ARG A 206 -14.81 -13.75 7.70
C ARG A 206 -14.88 -12.79 8.89
N ILE A 207 -15.78 -11.80 8.85
CA ILE A 207 -15.97 -10.88 9.97
C ILE A 207 -16.63 -11.61 11.15
N GLU A 208 -17.62 -12.45 10.89
CA GLU A 208 -18.28 -13.27 11.91
C GLU A 208 -17.28 -14.23 12.58
N ILE A 209 -16.43 -14.92 11.81
CA ILE A 209 -15.36 -15.78 12.36
C ILE A 209 -14.34 -14.99 13.19
N LEU A 210 -14.06 -13.73 12.83
CA LEU A 210 -13.15 -12.88 13.61
C LEU A 210 -13.70 -12.60 15.04
N PHE A 211 -15.01 -12.40 15.16
CA PHE A 211 -15.67 -12.15 16.45
C PHE A 211 -16.07 -13.43 17.18
N ASP A 212 -16.37 -14.51 16.45
CA ASP A 212 -16.66 -15.83 16.96
C ASP A 212 -15.84 -16.91 16.21
N PRO A 213 -14.62 -17.20 16.68
CA PRO A 213 -13.74 -18.17 16.06
C PRO A 213 -14.31 -19.60 16.06
N THR A 214 -15.34 -19.89 16.85
CA THR A 214 -15.94 -21.23 16.96
C THR A 214 -16.83 -21.60 15.76
N GLN A 215 -17.15 -20.61 14.91
CA GLN A 215 -17.96 -20.76 13.70
C GLN A 215 -17.20 -21.39 12.52
N ASP A 216 -15.88 -21.55 12.62
CA ASP A 216 -15.06 -22.24 11.61
C ASP A 216 -14.37 -23.51 12.17
N PRO A 217 -15.13 -24.59 12.43
CA PRO A 217 -14.58 -25.84 12.95
C PRO A 217 -13.65 -26.57 11.97
N LEU A 218 -13.57 -26.14 10.70
CA LEU A 218 -12.71 -26.73 9.67
C LEU A 218 -11.41 -25.94 9.42
N GLY A 219 -11.20 -24.81 10.12
CA GLY A 219 -9.93 -24.09 10.09
C GLY A 219 -9.52 -23.61 8.70
N ALA A 220 -10.45 -23.03 7.94
CA ALA A 220 -10.14 -22.44 6.63
C ALA A 220 -9.47 -21.06 6.73
N GLY A 221 -9.21 -20.59 7.96
CA GLY A 221 -8.47 -19.38 8.33
C GLY A 221 -6.97 -19.58 8.40
#